data_AF-A0A959LB31-F1
#
_entry.id   AF-A0A959LB31-F1
#
_cell.length_a   1.000
_cell.length_b   1.000
_cell.length_c   1.000
_cell.angle_alpha   90.00
_cell.angle_beta   90.00
_cell.angle_gamma   90.00
#
_symmetry.space_group_name_H-M   'P 1'
#
loop_
_entity.id
_entity.type
_entity.pdbx_description
1 polymer ?
#
loop_
_entity_poly.entity_id
_entity_poly.type
_entity_poly.pdbx_seq_one_letter_code
_entity_poly.pdbx_strand_id
1 'polypeptide(L)'
;MKQILTYILLGILSLSSAYSQESKITAKVSKDTILAGNQISLTISLENVDGEIVKPELIGLEYGGGISQSTSMQYINGEMKKNVQYTYTLIAKEPGNWSIGPVFLDDEKSALETPPISVVVLPNPDGIIEEDGNNLDNNLFFQWGGDLKSIEDHIPDSPQEPVMPKRKLKKI
;
A
#
# COMPACT_ATOMS: atom_id res chain seq x y z
N MET A 1 37.34 -43.27 -7.62
CA MET A 1 36.12 -43.09 -8.44
C MET A 1 34.90 -42.66 -7.61
N LYS A 2 34.55 -43.35 -6.51
CA LYS A 2 33.41 -42.96 -5.64
C LYS A 2 33.48 -41.54 -5.06
N GLN A 3 34.66 -41.10 -4.61
CA GLN A 3 34.86 -39.78 -4.02
C GLN A 3 34.62 -38.63 -5.02
N ILE A 4 35.01 -38.83 -6.28
CA ILE A 4 34.79 -37.86 -7.37
C ILE A 4 33.28 -37.70 -7.62
N LEU A 5 32.53 -38.80 -7.57
CA LEU A 5 31.07 -38.77 -7.71
C LEU A 5 30.40 -37.97 -6.57
N THR A 6 30.90 -38.11 -5.34
CA THR A 6 30.40 -37.36 -4.17
C THR A 6 30.63 -35.86 -4.31
N TYR A 7 31.80 -35.44 -4.79
CA TYR A 7 32.10 -34.01 -4.99
C TYR A 7 31.28 -33.39 -6.13
N ILE A 8 30.98 -34.15 -7.19
CA ILE A 8 30.10 -33.69 -8.29
C ILE A 8 28.66 -33.49 -7.78
N LEU A 9 28.17 -34.38 -6.92
CA LEU A 9 26.83 -34.28 -6.32
C LEU A 9 26.71 -33.09 -5.36
N LEU A 10 27.76 -32.79 -4.59
CA LEU A 10 27.79 -31.65 -3.67
C LEU A 10 27.85 -30.31 -4.42
N GLY A 11 28.53 -30.26 -5.57
CA GLY A 11 28.59 -29.07 -6.43
C GLY A 11 27.26 -28.71 -7.11
N ILE A 12 26.43 -29.72 -7.45
CA ILE A 12 25.11 -29.51 -8.08
C ILE A 12 24.09 -28.94 -7.08
N LEU A 13 24.22 -29.23 -5.79
CA LEU A 13 23.31 -28.73 -4.76
C LEU A 13 23.54 -27.24 -4.42
N SER A 14 24.66 -26.65 -4.86
CA SER A 14 24.98 -25.23 -4.65
C SER A 14 24.39 -24.30 -5.72
N LEU A 15 23.73 -24.83 -6.76
CA LEU A 15 23.03 -24.03 -7.78
C LEU A 15 21.58 -23.68 -7.38
N SER A 16 21.31 -23.48 -6.08
CA SER A 16 20.06 -22.85 -5.66
C SER A 16 20.04 -21.41 -6.18
N SER A 17 19.32 -21.22 -7.28
CA SER A 17 19.06 -19.94 -7.93
C SER A 17 18.62 -18.90 -6.90
N ALA A 18 19.37 -17.81 -6.79
CA ALA A 18 18.91 -16.61 -6.11
C ALA A 18 17.74 -16.05 -6.93
N TYR A 19 16.51 -16.25 -6.47
CA TYR A 19 15.37 -15.49 -6.96
C TYR A 19 15.55 -14.06 -6.48
N SER A 20 16.04 -13.19 -7.36
CA SER A 20 16.05 -11.76 -7.11
C SER A 20 14.60 -11.31 -7.00
N GLN A 21 14.24 -10.66 -5.91
CA GLN A 21 12.92 -10.04 -5.77
C GLN A 21 12.83 -8.90 -6.80
N GLU A 22 11.72 -8.83 -7.53
CA GLU A 22 11.49 -7.73 -8.46
C GLU A 22 11.29 -6.44 -7.65
N SER A 23 12.20 -5.51 -7.86
CA SER A 23 12.22 -4.18 -7.25
C SER A 23 11.43 -3.22 -8.13
N LYS A 24 10.47 -2.50 -7.54
CA LYS A 24 9.60 -1.60 -8.31
C LYS A 24 9.31 -0.31 -7.55
N ILE A 25 9.31 0.80 -8.28
CA ILE A 25 8.83 2.09 -7.81
C ILE A 25 7.58 2.48 -8.60
N THR A 26 6.56 2.99 -7.92
CA THR A 26 5.35 3.53 -8.56
C THR A 26 4.92 4.82 -7.91
N ALA A 27 4.34 5.73 -8.70
CA ALA A 27 3.73 6.96 -8.22
C ALA A 27 2.31 7.06 -8.78
N LYS A 28 1.36 7.52 -7.95
CA LYS A 28 -0.04 7.70 -8.29
C LYS A 28 -0.61 8.93 -7.60
N VAL A 29 -1.51 9.63 -8.28
CA VAL A 29 -2.31 10.70 -7.68
C VAL A 29 -3.72 10.18 -7.42
N SER A 30 -4.40 10.73 -6.41
CA SER A 30 -5.79 10.37 -6.13
C SER A 30 -6.78 10.81 -7.20
N LYS A 31 -6.48 11.93 -7.87
CA LYS A 31 -7.28 12.49 -8.97
C LYS A 31 -6.36 13.04 -10.04
N ASP A 32 -6.69 12.78 -11.29
CA ASP A 32 -6.04 13.35 -12.47
C ASP A 32 -6.58 14.76 -12.81
N THR A 33 -7.80 15.08 -12.34
CA THR A 33 -8.48 16.35 -12.56
C THR A 33 -9.03 16.89 -11.25
N ILE A 34 -8.80 18.17 -10.95
CA ILE A 34 -9.30 18.81 -9.72
C ILE A 34 -9.59 20.30 -9.92
N LEU A 35 -10.51 20.86 -9.14
CA LEU A 35 -10.77 22.30 -9.09
C LEU A 35 -9.68 23.07 -8.33
N ALA A 36 -9.32 24.26 -8.83
CA ALA A 36 -8.37 25.17 -8.18
C ALA A 36 -8.78 25.48 -6.72
N GLY A 37 -7.79 25.61 -5.84
CA GLY A 37 -7.95 25.80 -4.40
C GLY A 37 -8.07 24.49 -3.60
N ASN A 38 -8.11 23.34 -4.25
CA ASN A 38 -8.22 22.03 -3.59
C ASN A 38 -6.89 21.29 -3.49
N GLN A 39 -6.94 20.16 -2.79
CA GLN A 39 -5.80 19.28 -2.56
C GLN A 39 -6.02 17.90 -3.18
N ILE A 40 -4.93 17.31 -3.67
CA ILE A 40 -4.80 15.91 -4.06
C ILE A 40 -3.70 15.29 -3.20
N SER A 41 -3.66 13.96 -3.09
CA SER A 41 -2.43 13.31 -2.60
C SER A 41 -1.72 12.53 -3.67
N LEU A 42 -0.39 12.64 -3.63
CA LEU A 42 0.56 11.88 -4.40
C LEU A 42 1.09 10.74 -3.53
N THR A 43 0.81 9.52 -3.94
CA THR A 43 1.22 8.29 -3.27
C THR A 43 2.33 7.62 -4.07
N ILE A 44 3.48 7.41 -3.43
CA ILE A 44 4.65 6.77 -3.98
C ILE A 44 4.84 5.44 -3.24
N SER A 45 5.02 4.35 -3.98
CA SER A 45 5.19 3.01 -3.41
C SER A 45 6.49 2.35 -3.89
N LEU A 46 7.26 1.85 -2.93
CA LEU A 46 8.51 1.13 -3.10
C LEU A 46 8.28 -0.34 -2.76
N GLU A 47 8.29 -1.22 -3.76
CA GLU A 47 8.13 -2.66 -3.61
C GLU A 47 9.49 -3.35 -3.67
N ASN A 48 9.88 -4.05 -2.60
CA ASN A 48 11.16 -4.75 -2.46
C ASN A 48 12.38 -3.88 -2.78
N VAL A 49 12.31 -2.60 -2.38
CA VAL A 49 13.39 -1.63 -2.52
C VAL A 49 13.61 -0.94 -1.19
N ASP A 50 14.88 -0.79 -0.84
CA ASP A 50 15.34 0.02 0.27
C ASP A 50 15.93 1.31 -0.28
N GLY A 51 15.63 2.43 0.37
CA GLY A 51 16.16 3.74 -0.01
C GLY A 51 15.22 4.86 0.42
N GLU A 52 15.75 6.07 0.43
CA GLU A 52 14.95 7.29 0.55
C GLU A 52 14.58 7.78 -0.85
N ILE A 53 13.42 8.40 -0.98
CA ILE A 53 12.99 9.00 -2.25
C ILE A 53 13.41 10.46 -2.29
N VAL A 54 13.87 10.89 -3.46
CA VAL A 54 14.04 12.30 -3.75
C VAL A 54 12.65 12.91 -3.95
N LYS A 55 12.40 14.02 -3.26
CA LYS A 55 11.15 14.77 -3.36
C LYS A 55 10.93 15.19 -4.82
N PRO A 56 9.80 14.84 -5.47
CA PRO A 56 9.60 15.16 -6.88
C PRO A 56 9.47 16.67 -7.11
N GLU A 57 9.89 17.12 -8.29
CA GLU A 57 9.66 18.50 -8.71
C GLU A 57 8.17 18.70 -9.06
N LEU A 58 7.62 19.85 -8.69
CA LEU A 58 6.23 20.21 -8.98
C LEU A 58 6.19 21.44 -9.86
N ILE A 59 5.41 21.39 -10.95
CA ILE A 59 5.15 22.53 -11.82
C ILE A 59 3.71 22.97 -11.62
N GLY A 60 3.49 24.15 -11.04
CA GLY A 60 2.16 24.74 -10.79
C GLY A 60 1.31 24.07 -9.71
N LEU A 61 1.90 23.10 -8.99
CA LEU A 61 1.37 22.52 -7.76
C LEU A 61 2.30 22.89 -6.60
N GLU A 62 1.75 22.93 -5.39
CA GLU A 62 2.55 23.17 -4.19
C GLU A 62 2.43 22.02 -3.20
N TYR A 63 3.48 21.81 -2.41
CA TYR A 63 3.40 20.88 -1.29
C TYR A 63 2.51 21.46 -0.19
N GLY A 64 1.49 20.68 0.19
CA GLY A 64 0.68 20.94 1.37
C GLY A 64 1.42 20.62 2.67
N GLY A 65 0.72 20.82 3.78
CA GLY A 65 1.22 20.49 5.11
C GLY A 65 1.08 19.00 5.39
N GLY A 66 2.20 18.28 5.36
CA GLY A 66 2.28 16.90 5.85
C GLY A 66 2.76 15.90 4.80
N ILE A 67 3.55 14.94 5.27
CA ILE A 67 3.86 13.69 4.59
C ILE A 67 3.44 12.57 5.52
N SER A 68 2.79 11.54 5.00
CA SER A 68 2.59 10.29 5.73
C SER A 68 3.46 9.19 5.11
N GLN A 69 3.92 8.28 5.96
CA GLN A 69 4.72 7.13 5.54
C GLN A 69 4.15 5.88 6.20
N SER A 70 3.98 4.82 5.42
CA SER A 70 3.62 3.50 5.91
C SER A 70 4.59 2.46 5.40
N THR A 71 4.73 1.36 6.14
CA THR A 71 5.59 0.24 5.74
C THR A 71 4.87 -1.05 6.07
N SER A 72 4.80 -1.94 5.10
CA SER A 72 4.21 -3.27 5.21
C SER A 72 5.25 -4.31 4.82
N MET A 73 5.34 -5.39 5.60
CA MET A 73 6.20 -6.53 5.32
C MET A 73 5.34 -7.79 5.42
N GLN A 74 5.37 -8.62 4.38
CA GLN A 74 4.62 -9.85 4.30
C GLN A 74 5.58 -11.00 3.99
N TYR A 75 5.30 -12.17 4.54
CA TYR A 75 6.05 -13.40 4.23
C TYR A 75 5.09 -14.35 3.53
N ILE A 76 5.28 -14.54 2.22
CA ILE A 76 4.39 -15.35 1.37
C ILE A 76 5.23 -16.47 0.76
N ASN A 77 4.91 -17.72 1.08
CA ASN A 77 5.61 -18.91 0.57
C ASN A 77 7.13 -18.90 0.81
N GLY A 78 7.58 -18.34 1.93
CA GLY A 78 9.01 -18.22 2.26
C GLY A 78 9.72 -17.03 1.59
N GLU A 79 9.05 -16.28 0.72
CA GLU A 79 9.54 -15.01 0.18
C GLU A 79 9.07 -13.83 1.06
N MET A 80 10.01 -12.97 1.43
CA MET A 80 9.68 -11.69 2.05
C MET A 80 9.25 -10.71 0.94
N LYS A 81 8.09 -10.06 1.11
CA LYS A 81 7.63 -8.93 0.30
C LYS A 81 7.60 -7.68 1.18
N LYS A 82 8.29 -6.63 0.77
CA LYS A 82 8.31 -5.34 1.47
C LYS A 82 7.64 -4.28 0.61
N ASN A 83 6.78 -3.46 1.21
CA ASN A 83 6.19 -2.29 0.56
C ASN A 83 6.33 -1.07 1.48
N VAL A 84 6.97 -0.01 1.01
CA VAL A 84 7.05 1.28 1.70
C VAL A 84 6.26 2.30 0.89
N GLN A 85 5.35 3.02 1.54
CA GLN A 85 4.51 4.00 0.87
C GLN A 85 4.70 5.38 1.49
N TYR A 86 4.89 6.39 0.65
CA TYR A 86 4.96 7.80 1.01
C TYR A 86 3.78 8.52 0.38
N THR A 87 3.05 9.31 1.16
CA THR A 87 1.93 10.10 0.66
C THR A 87 2.16 11.57 0.96
N TYR A 88 2.18 12.38 -0.09
CA TYR A 88 2.31 13.84 -0.04
C TYR A 88 0.99 14.49 -0.36
N THR A 89 0.57 15.45 0.46
CA THR A 89 -0.54 16.34 0.09
C THR A 89 -0.02 17.42 -0.86
N LEU A 90 -0.70 17.62 -2.00
CA LEU A 90 -0.40 18.64 -2.99
C LEU A 90 -1.57 19.60 -3.14
N ILE A 91 -1.31 20.89 -3.26
CA ILE A 91 -2.30 21.96 -3.39
C ILE A 91 -2.27 22.49 -4.83
N ALA A 92 -3.44 22.48 -5.49
CA ALA A 92 -3.65 22.99 -6.82
C ALA A 92 -4.16 24.44 -6.77
N LYS A 93 -3.28 25.43 -6.83
CA LYS A 93 -3.67 26.85 -6.65
C LYS A 93 -4.30 27.50 -7.88
N GLU A 94 -3.74 27.23 -9.05
CA GLU A 94 -4.10 27.91 -10.28
C GLU A 94 -4.60 26.92 -11.35
N PRO A 95 -5.60 27.32 -12.16
CA PRO A 95 -6.08 26.48 -13.26
C PRO A 95 -5.00 26.34 -14.35
N GLY A 96 -4.87 25.14 -14.88
CA GLY A 96 -3.84 24.80 -15.86
C GLY A 96 -3.60 23.31 -15.98
N ASN A 97 -2.71 22.94 -16.90
CA ASN A 97 -2.20 21.57 -17.01
C ASN A 97 -0.83 21.53 -16.36
N TRP A 98 -0.76 20.83 -15.24
CA TRP A 98 0.41 20.76 -14.39
C TRP A 98 1.05 19.38 -14.45
N SER A 99 2.32 19.32 -14.06
CA SER A 99 3.08 18.07 -14.07
C SER A 99 3.81 17.90 -12.75
N ILE A 100 3.79 16.66 -12.28
CA ILE A 100 4.64 16.15 -11.20
C ILE A 100 5.80 15.44 -11.88
N GLY A 101 7.02 15.82 -11.52
CA GLY A 101 8.24 15.23 -12.07
C GLY A 101 8.40 13.75 -11.69
N PRO A 102 9.32 13.05 -12.37
CA PRO A 102 9.70 11.70 -12.00
C PRO A 102 10.20 11.63 -10.55
N VAL A 103 9.91 10.52 -9.88
CA VAL A 103 10.41 10.22 -8.55
C VAL A 103 11.61 9.30 -8.68
N PHE A 104 12.68 9.63 -7.95
CA PHE A 104 13.93 8.88 -7.91
C PHE A 104 14.20 8.36 -6.52
N LEU A 105 15.01 7.31 -6.44
CA LEU A 105 15.67 6.90 -5.20
C LEU A 105 16.97 7.70 -5.03
N ASP A 106 17.27 8.08 -3.79
CA ASP A 106 18.48 8.84 -3.42
C ASP A 106 19.75 7.95 -3.34
N ASP A 107 19.74 6.77 -3.96
CA ASP A 107 20.88 5.85 -3.98
C ASP A 107 21.36 5.63 -5.43
N GLU A 108 22.66 5.87 -5.67
CA GLU A 108 23.32 5.84 -6.99
C GLU A 108 23.20 4.48 -7.72
N LYS A 109 22.77 3.42 -7.02
CA LYS A 109 22.75 2.04 -7.54
C LYS A 109 21.45 1.59 -8.18
N SER A 110 20.37 2.38 -8.07
CA SER A 110 19.04 2.01 -8.58
C SER A 110 18.57 3.02 -9.62
N ALA A 111 18.62 2.65 -10.90
CA ALA A 111 18.06 3.40 -12.02
C ALA A 111 16.51 3.33 -12.09
N LEU A 112 15.86 3.11 -10.94
CA LEU A 112 14.41 3.00 -10.85
C LEU A 112 13.82 4.39 -10.72
N GLU A 113 12.99 4.77 -11.68
CA GLU A 113 12.27 6.04 -11.72
C GLU A 113 10.80 5.81 -12.05
N THR A 114 9.96 6.76 -11.66
CA THR A 114 8.56 6.79 -12.10
C THR A 114 8.41 7.68 -13.32
N PRO A 115 7.44 7.41 -14.21
CA PRO A 115 7.07 8.40 -15.22
C PRO A 115 6.53 9.68 -14.55
N PRO A 116 6.65 10.84 -15.21
CA PRO A 116 5.99 12.06 -14.75
C PRO A 116 4.46 11.89 -14.81
N ILE A 117 3.75 12.58 -13.92
CA ILE A 117 2.29 12.51 -13.80
C ILE A 117 1.70 13.86 -14.17
N SER A 118 0.73 13.88 -15.07
CA SER A 118 -0.01 15.10 -15.43
C SER A 118 -1.28 15.24 -14.58
N VAL A 119 -1.56 16.48 -14.16
CA VAL A 119 -2.76 16.85 -13.39
C VAL A 119 -3.43 18.04 -14.06
N VAL A 120 -4.73 17.94 -14.31
CA VAL A 120 -5.55 19.00 -14.89
C VAL A 120 -6.24 19.78 -13.77
N VAL A 121 -5.97 21.08 -13.69
CA VAL A 121 -6.61 21.96 -12.71
C VAL A 121 -7.63 22.84 -13.40
N LEU A 122 -8.88 22.70 -13.02
CA LEU A 122 -10.01 23.44 -13.56
C LEU A 122 -10.28 24.72 -12.75
N PRO A 123 -10.80 25.79 -13.37
CA PRO A 123 -11.22 26.98 -12.65
C PRO A 123 -12.30 26.67 -11.60
N ASN A 124 -12.20 27.32 -10.44
CA ASN A 124 -13.13 27.13 -9.33
C ASN A 124 -13.74 28.47 -8.87
N PRO A 125 -14.56 29.14 -9.69
CA PRO A 125 -15.14 30.44 -9.33
C PRO A 125 -16.07 30.34 -8.11
N ASP A 126 -16.69 29.19 -7.91
CA ASP A 126 -17.66 28.94 -6.84
C ASP A 126 -17.01 28.48 -5.53
N GLY A 127 -15.69 28.30 -5.51
CA GLY A 127 -14.94 27.88 -4.31
C GLY A 127 -15.35 26.50 -3.78
N ILE A 128 -15.74 25.58 -4.68
CA ILE A 128 -16.17 24.23 -4.31
C ILE A 128 -14.98 23.48 -3.72
N ILE A 129 -15.17 22.92 -2.52
CA ILE A 129 -14.18 22.06 -1.87
C ILE A 129 -14.45 20.62 -2.27
N GLU A 130 -13.47 19.99 -2.90
CA GLU A 130 -13.50 18.60 -3.29
C GLU A 130 -12.87 17.70 -2.22
N GLU A 131 -13.50 16.56 -1.95
CA GLU A 131 -12.92 15.53 -1.11
C GLU A 131 -11.77 14.82 -1.85
N ASP A 132 -10.70 14.53 -1.11
CA ASP A 132 -9.57 13.75 -1.61
C ASP A 132 -9.91 12.25 -1.56
N GLY A 133 -9.80 11.56 -2.70
CA GLY A 133 -10.19 10.17 -2.89
C GLY A 133 -9.30 9.14 -2.15
N ASN A 134 -8.21 9.56 -1.52
CA ASN A 134 -7.27 8.67 -0.80
C ASN A 134 -7.85 7.95 0.43
N ASN A 135 -9.06 8.30 0.86
CA ASN A 135 -9.73 7.59 1.97
C ASN A 135 -10.15 6.16 1.61
N LEU A 136 -10.27 5.81 0.33
CA LEU A 136 -10.76 4.49 -0.08
C LEU A 136 -9.68 3.41 0.00
N ASP A 137 -8.49 3.66 -0.55
CA ASP A 137 -7.42 2.67 -0.64
C ASP A 137 -6.80 2.34 0.72
N ASN A 138 -6.64 3.35 1.59
CA ASN A 138 -6.12 3.16 2.95
C ASN A 138 -7.09 2.32 3.81
N ASN A 139 -8.40 2.52 3.66
CA ASN A 139 -9.41 1.77 4.42
C ASN A 139 -9.47 0.27 4.05
N LEU A 140 -9.17 -0.09 2.79
CA LEU A 140 -9.18 -1.49 2.36
C LEU A 140 -8.05 -2.31 3.00
N PHE A 141 -6.88 -1.69 3.24
CA PHE A 141 -5.76 -2.33 3.93
C PHE A 141 -6.08 -2.59 5.41
N PHE A 142 -6.70 -1.62 6.10
CA PHE A 142 -7.13 -1.80 7.50
C PHE A 142 -8.28 -2.79 7.65
N GLN A 143 -9.18 -2.88 6.67
CA GLN A 143 -10.31 -3.80 6.69
C GLN A 143 -9.90 -5.28 6.51
N TRP A 144 -8.81 -5.56 5.78
CA TRP A 144 -8.33 -6.94 5.56
C TRP A 144 -7.28 -7.40 6.58
N GLY A 145 -6.43 -6.52 7.10
CA GLY A 145 -5.35 -6.88 8.02
C GLY A 145 -5.71 -6.85 9.52
N GLY A 146 -6.88 -6.30 9.88
CA GLY A 146 -7.19 -5.93 11.26
C GLY A 146 -7.89 -6.98 12.12
N ASP A 147 -8.71 -7.87 11.55
CA ASP A 147 -9.66 -8.66 12.36
C ASP A 147 -9.72 -10.14 11.99
N LEU A 148 -8.70 -10.90 12.41
CA LEU A 148 -8.88 -12.35 12.63
C LEU A 148 -9.65 -12.65 13.94
N LYS A 149 -9.87 -11.63 14.78
CA LYS A 149 -10.53 -11.77 16.09
C LYS A 149 -12.06 -11.74 15.99
N SER A 150 -12.62 -11.05 15.00
CA SER A 150 -14.07 -10.92 14.81
C SER A 150 -14.75 -12.18 14.26
N ILE A 151 -13.98 -13.04 13.57
CA ILE A 151 -14.43 -14.35 13.08
C ILE A 151 -14.53 -15.36 14.23
N GLU A 152 -13.65 -15.26 15.23
CA GLU A 152 -13.66 -16.14 16.41
C GLU A 152 -14.91 -15.92 17.28
N ASP A 153 -15.36 -14.66 17.41
CA ASP A 153 -16.54 -14.29 18.22
C ASP A 153 -17.89 -14.74 17.60
N HIS A 154 -17.87 -15.29 16.38
CA HIS A 154 -19.07 -15.73 15.65
C HIS A 154 -19.11 -17.22 15.35
N ILE A 155 -18.26 -18.05 15.98
CA ILE A 155 -18.52 -19.48 16.05
C ILE A 155 -19.58 -19.66 17.14
N PRO A 156 -20.86 -19.96 16.81
CA PRO A 156 -21.83 -20.26 17.85
C PRO A 156 -21.32 -21.47 18.63
N ASP A 157 -21.07 -21.28 19.93
CA ASP A 157 -20.80 -22.38 20.86
C ASP A 157 -21.89 -23.44 20.66
N SER A 158 -21.42 -24.66 20.38
CA SER A 158 -22.12 -25.94 20.24
C SER A 158 -23.66 -25.91 20.45
N PRO A 159 -24.47 -26.51 19.55
CA PRO A 159 -25.93 -26.52 19.66
C PRO A 159 -26.39 -26.95 21.06
N GLN A 160 -27.02 -26.03 21.81
CA GLN A 160 -27.51 -26.33 23.16
C GLN A 160 -28.66 -27.35 23.07
N GLU A 161 -28.54 -28.45 23.81
CA GLU A 161 -29.60 -29.45 23.91
C GLU A 161 -30.89 -28.82 24.48
N PRO A 162 -32.08 -29.11 23.90
CA PRO A 162 -33.32 -28.52 24.35
C PRO A 162 -33.71 -29.02 25.74
N VAL A 163 -33.73 -28.13 26.72
CA VAL A 163 -34.15 -28.43 28.09
C VAL A 163 -35.68 -28.53 28.17
N MET A 164 -36.21 -29.73 28.41
CA MET A 164 -37.65 -29.93 28.63
C MET A 164 -38.13 -29.30 29.97
N PRO A 165 -39.28 -28.61 29.98
CA PRO A 165 -39.79 -27.97 31.20
C PRO A 165 -40.33 -28.99 32.21
N LYS A 166 -39.88 -28.89 33.47
CA LYS A 166 -40.34 -29.75 34.57
C LYS A 166 -41.72 -29.32 35.08
N ARG A 167 -42.71 -30.22 34.95
CA ARG A 167 -44.08 -30.06 35.45
C ARG A 167 -44.10 -30.01 36.98
N LYS A 168 -44.61 -28.92 37.56
CA LYS A 168 -44.78 -28.78 39.03
C LYS A 168 -46.10 -29.40 39.47
N LEU A 169 -46.04 -30.35 40.42
CA LEU A 169 -47.21 -30.92 41.08
C LEU A 169 -47.66 -29.98 42.22
N LYS A 170 -48.93 -29.58 42.21
CA LYS A 170 -49.54 -28.73 43.23
C LYS A 170 -50.07 -29.63 44.34
N LYS A 171 -49.57 -29.46 45.57
CA LYS A 171 -50.05 -30.21 46.75
C LYS A 171 -51.26 -29.47 47.33
N ILE A 172 -52.34 -30.22 47.58
CA ILE A 172 -53.60 -29.79 48.22
C ILE A 172 -53.41 -29.93 49.73
#